data_AF-A0A7J8PHB1-F1
#
_entry.id   AF-A0A7J8PHB1-F1
#
_cell.length_a   1.000
_cell.length_b   1.000
_cell.length_c   1.000
_cell.angle_alpha   90.00
_cell.angle_beta   90.00
_cell.angle_gamma   90.00
#
_symmetry.space_group_name_H-M   'P 1'
#
loop_
_entity.id
_entity.type
_entity.pdbx_description
1 polymer ?
#
loop_
_entity_poly.entity_id
_entity_poly.type
_entity_poly.pdbx_seq_one_letter_code
_entity_poly.pdbx_strand_id
1 'polypeptide(L)'
;VSDSSFNIFFIIFVSAILKSLYEVVTTGGQVRTWRNDWRIWMMRSITSYFYGSLDVVLNKLGMKEASFLPTNKVIDDEQVKLYEMGIFDFRTATTFLAPLVTVILVNIAAFVRALVVNVVDNDRDGYWEKMFGQMFLSFYILVSNYTVIEGMIIRRDKASIPLYVTLLSGVFSLCILLIGSAILS
;
A
#
# COMPACT_ATOMS: atom_id res chain seq x y z
N VAL A 1 10.28 17.96 14.07
CA VAL A 1 10.40 17.00 15.20
C VAL A 1 10.42 17.69 16.58
N SER A 2 10.59 19.01 16.67
CA SER A 2 10.73 19.76 17.94
C SER A 2 9.43 20.04 18.73
N ASP A 3 8.27 19.55 18.28
CA ASP A 3 7.00 19.78 18.96
C ASP A 3 6.64 18.57 19.84
N SER A 4 6.28 18.81 21.11
CA SER A 4 6.02 17.75 22.10
C SER A 4 4.95 16.76 21.61
N SER A 5 3.96 17.26 20.87
CA SER A 5 2.89 16.45 20.29
C SER A 5 3.38 15.43 19.27
N PHE A 6 4.40 15.75 18.45
CA PHE A 6 4.94 14.81 17.46
C PHE A 6 5.52 13.56 18.13
N ASN A 7 6.26 13.75 19.23
CA ASN A 7 6.85 12.66 19.99
C ASN A 7 5.78 11.75 20.59
N ILE A 8 4.68 12.32 21.09
CA ILE A 8 3.55 11.54 21.61
C ILE A 8 2.94 10.67 20.51
N PHE A 9 2.64 11.24 19.35
CA PHE A 9 2.09 10.46 18.23
C PHE A 9 3.04 9.37 17.73
N PHE A 10 4.34 9.66 17.69
CA PHE A 10 5.36 8.69 17.31
C PHE A 10 5.42 7.50 18.29
N ILE A 11 5.41 7.78 19.60
CA ILE A 11 5.39 6.73 20.63
C ILE A 11 4.11 5.90 20.55
N ILE A 12 2.95 6.54 20.34
CA ILE A 12 1.67 5.84 20.16
C ILE A 12 1.75 4.92 18.93
N PHE A 13 2.29 5.41 17.81
CA PHE A 13 2.44 4.63 16.59
C PHE A 13 3.34 3.40 16.80
N VAL A 14 4.53 3.58 17.38
CA VAL A 14 5.47 2.48 17.65
C VAL A 14 4.91 1.48 18.66
N SER A 15 4.27 1.96 19.72
CA SER A 15 3.67 1.09 20.75
C SER A 15 2.51 0.26 20.19
N ALA A 16 1.69 0.79 19.28
CA ALA A 16 0.64 0.04 18.61
C ALA A 16 1.21 -1.12 17.77
N ILE A 17 2.29 -0.87 17.02
CA ILE A 17 2.99 -1.89 16.24
C ILE A 17 3.56 -2.97 17.17
N LEU A 18 4.28 -2.55 18.22
CA LEU A 18 4.86 -3.49 19.19
C LEU A 18 3.81 -4.33 19.91
N LYS A 19 2.69 -3.73 20.29
CA LYS A 19 1.57 -4.45 20.92
C LYS A 19 1.01 -5.53 19.99
N SER A 20 0.79 -5.20 18.70
CA SER A 20 0.29 -6.18 17.74
C SER A 20 1.25 -7.35 17.52
N LEU A 21 2.56 -7.08 17.52
CA LEU A 21 3.58 -8.12 17.44
C LEU A 21 3.59 -8.99 18.69
N TYR A 22 3.53 -8.36 19.86
CA TYR A 22 3.46 -9.05 21.15
C TYR A 22 2.27 -10.01 21.22
N GLU A 23 1.08 -9.56 20.79
CA GLU A 23 -0.12 -10.38 20.75
C GLU A 23 0.06 -11.63 19.89
N VAL A 24 0.62 -11.51 18.68
CA VAL A 24 0.88 -12.65 17.81
C VAL A 24 1.90 -13.62 18.43
N VAL A 25 2.95 -13.11 19.07
CA VAL A 25 3.98 -13.97 19.70
C VAL A 25 3.41 -14.68 20.93
N THR A 26 2.63 -13.99 21.77
CA THR A 26 2.03 -14.59 22.97
C THR A 26 0.96 -15.64 22.67
N THR A 27 0.28 -15.52 21.53
CA THR A 27 -0.68 -16.52 21.04
C THR A 27 -0.01 -17.72 20.36
N GLY A 28 1.33 -17.79 20.37
CA GLY A 28 2.10 -18.87 19.76
C GLY A 28 2.33 -18.71 18.25
N GLY A 29 1.97 -17.57 17.68
CA GLY A 29 2.21 -17.23 16.29
C GLY A 29 3.67 -16.85 16.02
N GLN A 30 4.11 -17.06 14.78
CA GLN A 30 5.44 -16.65 14.34
C GLN A 30 5.43 -15.18 13.89
N VAL A 31 6.60 -14.52 13.95
CA VAL A 31 6.76 -13.15 13.39
C VAL A 31 6.38 -13.08 11.91
N ARG A 32 6.58 -14.19 11.17
CA ARG A 32 6.13 -14.31 9.78
C ARG A 32 4.62 -14.17 9.64
N THR A 33 3.85 -14.73 10.57
CA THR A 33 2.38 -14.62 10.62
C THR A 33 1.96 -13.17 10.83
N TRP A 34 2.53 -12.50 11.85
CA TRP A 34 2.27 -11.09 12.11
C TRP A 34 2.52 -10.21 10.87
N ARG A 35 3.66 -10.41 10.20
CA ARG A 35 3.99 -9.68 8.98
C ARG A 35 3.00 -9.95 7.84
N ASN A 36 2.54 -11.19 7.70
CA ASN A 36 1.54 -11.55 6.69
C ASN A 36 0.19 -10.89 7.00
N ASP A 37 -0.24 -10.90 8.26
CA ASP A 37 -1.47 -10.23 8.69
C ASP A 37 -1.41 -8.73 8.41
N TRP A 38 -0.28 -8.10 8.71
CA TRP A 38 -0.07 -6.67 8.42
C TRP A 38 -0.17 -6.35 6.92
N ARG A 39 0.45 -7.19 6.08
CA ARG A 39 0.38 -7.06 4.62
C ARG A 39 -1.05 -7.20 4.10
N ILE A 40 -1.77 -8.21 4.59
CA ILE A 40 -3.18 -8.46 4.20
C ILE A 40 -4.06 -7.30 4.66
N TRP A 41 -3.86 -6.80 5.87
CA TRP A 41 -4.61 -5.66 6.40
C TRP A 41 -4.44 -4.42 5.53
N MET A 42 -3.22 -4.12 5.08
CA MET A 42 -2.94 -2.99 4.19
C MET A 42 -3.65 -3.14 2.84
N MET A 43 -3.53 -4.32 2.21
CA MET A 43 -4.18 -4.60 0.93
C MET A 43 -5.70 -4.52 1.03
N ARG A 44 -6.31 -5.09 2.09
CA ARG A 44 -7.76 -5.01 2.34
C ARG A 44 -8.22 -3.57 2.55
N SER A 45 -7.42 -2.75 3.24
CA SER A 45 -7.76 -1.36 3.50
C SER A 45 -7.85 -0.54 2.21
N ILE A 46 -6.93 -0.77 1.26
CA ILE A 46 -6.92 -0.05 -0.02
C ILE A 46 -7.96 -0.61 -1.00
N THR A 47 -8.19 -1.92 -1.00
CA THR A 47 -9.06 -2.57 -1.98
C THR A 47 -10.50 -2.69 -1.48
N SER A 48 -10.73 -3.45 -0.40
CA SER A 48 -12.05 -3.82 0.08
C SER A 48 -12.84 -2.61 0.58
N TYR A 49 -12.21 -1.72 1.35
CA TYR A 49 -12.92 -0.55 1.88
C TYR A 49 -13.20 0.50 0.81
N PHE A 50 -12.26 0.72 -0.12
CA PHE A 50 -12.47 1.61 -1.25
C PHE A 50 -13.61 1.12 -2.14
N TYR A 51 -13.57 -0.15 -2.55
CA TYR A 51 -14.60 -0.72 -3.41
C TYR A 51 -15.95 -0.83 -2.70
N GLY A 52 -15.97 -1.22 -1.43
CA GLY A 52 -17.19 -1.25 -0.63
C GLY A 52 -17.82 0.14 -0.49
N SER A 53 -17.01 1.17 -0.29
CA SER A 53 -17.49 2.55 -0.21
C SER A 53 -18.01 3.05 -1.55
N LEU A 54 -17.30 2.76 -2.65
CA LEU A 54 -17.76 3.08 -4.00
C LEU A 54 -19.08 2.39 -4.34
N ASP A 55 -19.23 1.11 -4.01
CA ASP A 55 -20.45 0.35 -4.27
C ASP A 55 -21.65 0.95 -3.53
N VAL A 56 -21.48 1.34 -2.25
CA VAL A 56 -22.52 2.04 -1.48
C VAL A 56 -22.87 3.39 -2.10
N VAL A 57 -21.89 4.18 -2.55
CA VAL A 57 -22.14 5.47 -3.21
C VAL A 57 -22.89 5.27 -4.52
N LEU A 58 -22.46 4.33 -5.37
CA LEU A 58 -23.11 4.03 -6.65
C LEU A 58 -24.54 3.51 -6.46
N ASN A 59 -24.77 2.69 -5.44
CA ASN A 59 -26.11 2.23 -5.06
C ASN A 59 -27.01 3.39 -4.62
N LYS A 60 -26.48 4.32 -3.80
CA LYS A 60 -27.23 5.53 -3.42
C LYS A 60 -27.55 6.45 -4.60
N LEU A 61 -26.71 6.47 -5.64
CA LEU A 61 -26.93 7.22 -6.87
C LEU A 61 -27.87 6.50 -7.86
N GLY A 62 -28.34 5.29 -7.55
CA GLY A 62 -29.22 4.49 -8.42
C GLY A 62 -28.52 3.94 -9.67
N MET A 63 -27.18 3.97 -9.71
CA MET A 63 -26.40 3.56 -10.89
C MET A 63 -26.13 2.06 -10.95
N LYS A 64 -26.25 1.34 -9.82
CA LYS A 64 -25.94 -0.08 -9.72
C LYS A 64 -26.65 -0.71 -8.51
N GLU A 65 -27.28 -1.86 -8.68
CA GLU A 65 -27.80 -2.66 -7.57
C GLU A 65 -26.67 -3.49 -6.94
N ALA A 66 -26.67 -3.62 -5.61
CA ALA A 66 -25.69 -4.41 -4.88
C ALA A 66 -25.84 -5.92 -5.21
N SER A 67 -24.97 -6.45 -6.06
CA SER A 67 -24.97 -7.86 -6.45
C SER A 67 -23.89 -8.64 -5.70
N PHE A 68 -24.30 -9.53 -4.78
CA PHE A 68 -23.40 -10.44 -4.09
C PHE A 68 -23.30 -11.76 -4.85
N LEU A 69 -22.38 -11.83 -5.81
CA LEU A 69 -22.04 -13.08 -6.47
C LEU A 69 -20.99 -13.82 -5.64
N PRO A 70 -21.27 -15.04 -5.14
CA PRO A 70 -20.27 -15.85 -4.46
C PRO A 70 -19.06 -16.08 -5.37
N THR A 71 -17.87 -15.78 -4.89
CA THR A 71 -16.64 -16.06 -5.63
C THR A 71 -16.45 -17.56 -5.75
N ASN A 72 -16.21 -18.04 -6.97
CA ASN A 72 -15.85 -19.44 -7.19
C ASN A 72 -14.48 -19.71 -6.55
N LYS A 73 -14.43 -20.66 -5.60
CA LYS A 73 -13.21 -21.04 -4.87
C LYS A 73 -12.45 -22.19 -5.53
N VAL A 74 -12.61 -22.41 -6.83
CA VAL A 74 -11.77 -23.39 -7.55
C VAL A 74 -10.33 -22.89 -7.50
N ILE A 75 -9.46 -23.68 -6.87
CA ILE A 75 -8.05 -23.38 -6.66
C ILE A 75 -7.24 -24.26 -7.60
N ASP A 76 -6.29 -23.65 -8.31
CA ASP A 76 -5.35 -24.39 -9.16
C ASP A 76 -4.14 -24.90 -8.35
N ASP A 77 -3.51 -25.99 -8.76
CA ASP A 77 -2.36 -26.59 -8.06
C ASP A 77 -1.16 -25.62 -7.99
N GLU A 78 -0.99 -24.73 -8.98
CA GLU A 78 0.01 -23.66 -8.92
C GLU A 78 -0.29 -22.65 -7.80
N GLN A 79 -1.56 -22.34 -7.54
CA GLN A 79 -1.97 -21.39 -6.50
C GLN A 79 -1.76 -21.95 -5.10
N VAL A 80 -2.04 -23.25 -4.90
CA VAL A 80 -1.79 -23.94 -3.64
C VAL A 80 -0.29 -23.90 -3.30
N LYS A 81 0.58 -24.19 -4.27
CA LYS A 81 2.04 -24.13 -4.08
C LYS A 81 2.51 -22.73 -3.70
N LEU A 82 2.03 -21.70 -4.37
CA LEU A 82 2.37 -20.30 -4.05
C LEU A 82 1.91 -19.92 -2.63
N TYR A 83 0.72 -20.36 -2.24
CA TYR A 83 0.19 -20.14 -0.90
C TYR A 83 1.05 -20.80 0.19
N GLU A 84 1.45 -22.06 0.01
CA GLU A 84 2.35 -22.76 0.95
C GLU A 84 3.72 -22.08 1.07
N MET A 85 4.23 -21.53 -0.03
CA MET A 85 5.46 -20.73 -0.03
C MET A 85 5.26 -19.33 0.58
N GLY A 86 4.02 -18.91 0.86
CA GLY A 86 3.68 -17.58 1.38
C GLY A 86 3.87 -16.46 0.35
N ILE A 87 3.76 -16.81 -0.94
CA ILE A 87 3.90 -15.91 -2.08
C ILE A 87 2.51 -15.48 -2.52
N PHE A 88 2.29 -14.16 -2.65
CA PHE A 88 1.01 -13.65 -3.11
C PHE A 88 0.82 -13.88 -4.61
N ASP A 89 -0.38 -14.34 -4.97
CA ASP A 89 -0.81 -14.49 -6.36
C ASP A 89 -1.52 -13.21 -6.82
N PHE A 90 -0.92 -12.52 -7.79
CA PHE A 90 -1.46 -11.30 -8.37
C PHE A 90 -2.25 -11.54 -9.67
N ARG A 91 -2.67 -12.77 -9.97
CA ARG A 91 -3.61 -13.08 -11.06
C ARG A 91 -5.07 -12.61 -10.81
N THR A 92 -5.26 -11.76 -9.80
CA THR A 92 -6.57 -11.24 -9.39
C THR A 92 -7.09 -10.18 -10.38
N ALA A 93 -8.39 -9.86 -10.29
CA ALA A 93 -9.03 -8.82 -11.10
C ALA A 93 -8.23 -7.50 -11.07
N THR A 94 -7.94 -6.99 -12.27
CA THR A 94 -7.22 -5.74 -12.51
C THR A 94 -7.84 -4.55 -11.79
N THR A 95 -9.15 -4.59 -11.55
CA THR A 95 -9.93 -3.61 -10.76
C THR A 95 -9.39 -3.39 -9.35
N PHE A 96 -8.84 -4.42 -8.70
CA PHE A 96 -8.27 -4.29 -7.35
C PHE A 96 -6.77 -3.95 -7.38
N LEU A 97 -6.05 -4.46 -8.37
CA LEU A 97 -4.61 -4.24 -8.49
C LEU A 97 -4.29 -2.82 -8.96
N ALA A 98 -5.05 -2.28 -9.91
CA ALA A 98 -4.80 -0.95 -10.46
C ALA A 98 -4.76 0.15 -9.37
N PRO A 99 -5.78 0.32 -8.49
CA PRO A 99 -5.72 1.35 -7.45
C PRO A 99 -4.61 1.10 -6.43
N LEU A 100 -4.36 -0.16 -6.06
CA LEU A 100 -3.27 -0.52 -5.15
C LEU A 100 -1.89 -0.11 -5.70
N VAL A 101 -1.62 -0.46 -6.96
CA VAL A 101 -0.38 -0.11 -7.65
C VAL A 101 -0.25 1.39 -7.85
N THR A 102 -1.34 2.09 -8.18
CA THR A 102 -1.34 3.56 -8.32
C THR A 102 -0.92 4.25 -7.02
N VAL A 103 -1.49 3.85 -5.87
CA VAL A 103 -1.13 4.43 -4.56
C VAL A 103 0.34 4.20 -4.24
N ILE A 104 0.86 3.00 -4.52
CA ILE A 104 2.27 2.68 -4.30
C ILE A 104 3.18 3.52 -5.21
N LEU A 105 2.84 3.67 -6.49
CA LEU A 105 3.62 4.50 -7.43
C LEU A 105 3.64 5.98 -7.02
N VAL A 106 2.50 6.54 -6.59
CA VAL A 106 2.44 7.91 -6.05
C VAL A 106 3.32 8.03 -4.80
N ASN A 107 3.26 7.05 -3.89
CA ASN A 107 4.10 7.06 -2.68
C ASN A 107 5.60 6.96 -3.01
N ILE A 108 6.00 6.13 -3.98
CA ILE A 108 7.39 6.06 -4.47
C ILE A 108 7.82 7.42 -5.04
N ALA A 109 7.00 8.03 -5.90
CA ALA A 109 7.32 9.32 -6.50
C ALA A 109 7.47 10.43 -5.44
N ALA A 110 6.60 10.44 -4.43
CA ALA A 110 6.67 11.37 -3.31
C ALA A 110 7.95 11.15 -2.47
N PHE A 111 8.29 9.89 -2.17
CA PHE A 111 9.51 9.55 -1.42
C PHE A 111 10.77 9.96 -2.17
N VAL A 112 10.85 9.66 -3.47
CA VAL A 112 11.99 10.04 -4.33
C VAL A 112 12.11 11.56 -4.40
N ARG A 113 11.01 12.29 -4.58
CA ARG A 113 11.02 13.76 -4.58
C ARG A 113 11.56 14.29 -3.25
N ALA A 114 11.08 13.78 -2.12
CA ALA A 114 11.55 14.19 -0.81
C ALA A 114 13.07 13.96 -0.68
N LEU A 115 13.59 12.80 -1.10
CA LEU A 115 15.03 12.54 -1.08
C LEU A 115 15.83 13.49 -1.98
N VAL A 116 15.37 13.74 -3.20
CA VAL A 116 16.07 14.63 -4.15
C VAL A 116 16.18 16.04 -3.61
N VAL A 117 15.07 16.61 -3.12
CA VAL A 117 15.06 17.96 -2.52
C VAL A 117 16.04 18.04 -1.33
N ASN A 118 15.98 17.04 -0.46
CA ASN A 118 16.85 16.94 0.71
C ASN A 118 18.35 16.87 0.37
N VAL A 119 18.72 16.19 -0.71
CA VAL A 119 20.12 16.06 -1.15
C VAL A 119 20.59 17.31 -1.89
N VAL A 120 19.75 17.89 -2.74
CA VAL A 120 20.12 19.06 -3.57
C VAL A 120 20.23 20.33 -2.74
N ASP A 121 19.28 20.56 -1.83
CA ASP A 121 19.21 21.81 -1.06
C ASP A 121 20.08 21.80 0.21
N ASN A 122 20.86 20.73 0.46
CA ASN A 122 21.80 20.59 1.59
C ASN A 122 21.21 21.07 2.93
N ASP A 123 19.94 20.77 3.17
CA ASP A 123 19.19 21.12 4.37
C ASP A 123 19.24 22.61 4.81
N ARG A 124 19.38 23.54 3.85
CA ARG A 124 19.52 24.98 4.13
C ARG A 124 18.48 25.57 5.09
N ASP A 125 17.26 25.03 5.10
CA ASP A 125 16.13 25.52 5.90
C ASP A 125 15.64 24.53 6.99
N GLY A 126 16.44 23.51 7.33
CA GLY A 126 16.00 22.42 8.23
C GLY A 126 14.80 21.65 7.65
N TYR A 127 14.78 21.47 6.33
CA TYR A 127 13.73 20.78 5.60
C TYR A 127 13.63 19.30 6.01
N TRP A 128 14.77 18.67 6.31
CA TRP A 128 14.84 17.31 6.86
C TRP A 128 14.03 17.17 8.14
N GLU A 129 14.23 18.06 9.11
CA GLU A 129 13.54 17.99 10.41
C GLU A 129 12.04 18.26 10.32
N LYS A 130 11.63 19.06 9.33
CA LYS A 130 10.22 19.36 9.03
C LYS A 130 9.53 18.19 8.34
N MET A 131 10.24 17.51 7.43
CA MET A 131 9.70 16.43 6.60
C MET A 131 9.90 15.02 7.17
N PHE A 132 10.70 14.87 8.22
CA PHE A 132 11.08 13.57 8.80
C PHE A 132 9.89 12.63 9.01
N GLY A 133 8.80 13.11 9.60
CA GLY A 133 7.61 12.30 9.85
C GLY A 133 6.95 11.79 8.57
N GLN A 134 6.86 12.63 7.53
CA GLN A 134 6.28 12.24 6.25
C GLN A 134 7.19 11.26 5.50
N MET A 135 8.50 11.48 5.54
CA MET A 135 9.49 10.58 4.93
C MET A 135 9.48 9.21 5.62
N PHE A 136 9.47 9.18 6.95
CA PHE A 136 9.38 7.95 7.73
C PHE A 136 8.10 7.18 7.43
N LEU A 137 6.95 7.87 7.39
CA LEU A 137 5.67 7.24 7.07
C LEU A 137 5.64 6.71 5.64
N SER A 138 6.14 7.48 4.68
CA SER A 138 6.23 7.04 3.28
C SER A 138 7.13 5.82 3.13
N PHE A 139 8.30 5.82 3.78
CA PHE A 139 9.20 4.66 3.83
C PHE A 139 8.52 3.44 4.47
N TYR A 140 7.85 3.64 5.60
CA TYR A 140 7.12 2.57 6.29
C TYR A 140 6.03 1.94 5.40
N ILE A 141 5.30 2.75 4.63
CA ILE A 141 4.31 2.28 3.65
C ILE A 141 4.99 1.46 2.54
N LEU A 142 6.16 1.87 2.05
CA LEU A 142 6.91 1.11 1.03
C LEU A 142 7.36 -0.26 1.56
N VAL A 143 7.96 -0.30 2.75
CA VAL A 143 8.39 -1.55 3.40
C VAL A 143 7.19 -2.49 3.63
N SER A 144 6.07 -1.93 4.09
CA SER A 144 4.84 -2.71 4.32
C SER A 144 4.28 -3.30 3.03
N ASN A 145 4.39 -2.57 1.90
CA ASN A 145 3.90 -2.99 0.58
C ASN A 145 4.98 -3.63 -0.31
N TYR A 146 6.12 -4.04 0.27
CA TYR A 146 7.23 -4.61 -0.48
C TYR A 146 6.82 -5.77 -1.41
N THR A 147 5.91 -6.65 -0.98
CA THR A 147 5.44 -7.77 -1.79
C THR A 147 4.80 -7.34 -3.12
N VAL A 148 4.09 -6.21 -3.11
CA VAL A 148 3.45 -5.66 -4.32
C VAL A 148 4.52 -5.07 -5.23
N ILE A 149 5.50 -4.36 -4.66
CA ILE A 149 6.65 -3.82 -5.41
C ILE A 149 7.47 -4.97 -6.04
N GLU A 150 7.75 -6.02 -5.27
CA GLU A 150 8.40 -7.24 -5.72
C GLU A 150 7.60 -7.92 -6.83
N GLY A 151 6.27 -7.99 -6.69
CA GLY A 151 5.34 -8.49 -7.70
C GLY A 151 5.32 -7.68 -9.00
N MET A 152 5.64 -6.38 -8.96
CA MET A 152 5.70 -5.49 -10.12
C MET A 152 7.05 -5.51 -10.84
N ILE A 153 8.15 -5.49 -10.09
CA ILE A 153 9.49 -5.19 -10.64
C ILE A 153 10.37 -6.44 -10.72
N ILE A 154 10.38 -7.25 -9.67
CA ILE A 154 11.35 -8.34 -9.48
C ILE A 154 10.82 -9.64 -10.09
N ARG A 155 9.54 -9.91 -9.87
CA ARG A 155 8.90 -11.16 -10.27
C ARG A 155 8.52 -11.15 -11.75
N ARG A 156 8.80 -12.27 -12.43
CA ARG A 156 8.46 -12.53 -13.84
C ARG A 156 7.64 -13.80 -14.05
N ASP A 157 7.17 -14.41 -12.95
CA ASP A 157 6.34 -15.60 -12.97
C ASP A 157 4.88 -15.27 -13.33
N LYS A 158 4.06 -16.30 -13.63
CA LYS A 158 2.65 -16.11 -13.99
C LYS A 158 1.82 -15.41 -12.89
N ALA A 159 2.28 -15.44 -11.65
CA ALA A 159 1.66 -14.77 -10.51
C ALA A 159 2.20 -13.35 -10.25
N SER A 160 3.04 -12.80 -11.14
CA SER A 160 3.48 -11.41 -11.14
C SER A 160 2.37 -10.45 -11.58
N ILE A 161 2.56 -9.16 -11.31
CA ILE A 161 1.62 -8.12 -11.74
C ILE A 161 1.77 -7.89 -13.24
N PRO A 162 0.70 -8.01 -14.06
CA PRO A 162 0.79 -7.82 -15.50
C PRO A 162 1.27 -6.40 -15.84
N LEU A 163 2.21 -6.29 -16.80
CA LEU A 163 2.79 -5.00 -17.22
C LEU A 163 1.75 -3.96 -17.62
N TYR A 164 0.66 -4.37 -18.29
CA TYR A 164 -0.42 -3.47 -18.67
C TYR A 164 -1.07 -2.79 -17.45
N VAL A 165 -1.23 -3.50 -16.33
CA VAL A 165 -1.77 -2.93 -15.09
C VAL A 165 -0.80 -1.90 -14.52
N THR A 166 0.49 -2.20 -14.50
CA THR A 166 1.52 -1.25 -14.06
C THR A 166 1.56 0.01 -14.91
N LEU A 167 1.44 -0.12 -16.24
CA LEU A 167 1.38 1.02 -17.16
C LEU A 167 0.12 1.87 -16.92
N LEU A 168 -1.05 1.23 -16.82
CA LEU A 168 -2.31 1.91 -16.54
C LEU A 168 -2.24 2.69 -15.22
N SER A 169 -1.76 2.04 -14.15
CA SER A 169 -1.55 2.69 -12.85
C SER A 169 -0.50 3.80 -12.90
N GLY A 170 0.51 3.68 -13.77
CA GLY A 170 1.47 4.74 -14.03
C GLY A 170 0.82 5.99 -14.60
N VAL A 171 -0.07 5.83 -15.59
CA VAL A 171 -0.85 6.95 -16.16
C VAL A 171 -1.73 7.60 -15.08
N PHE A 172 -2.46 6.80 -14.29
CA PHE A 172 -3.26 7.34 -13.19
C PHE A 172 -2.40 8.08 -12.15
N SER A 173 -1.25 7.54 -11.78
CA SER A 173 -0.31 8.16 -10.86
C SER A 173 0.18 9.50 -11.39
N LEU A 174 0.51 9.60 -12.68
CA LEU A 174 0.92 10.85 -13.31
C LEU A 174 -0.21 11.88 -13.28
N CYS A 175 -1.44 11.49 -13.63
CA CYS A 175 -2.60 12.38 -13.55
C CYS A 175 -2.78 12.93 -12.13
N ILE A 176 -2.69 12.09 -11.10
CA ILE A 176 -2.81 12.50 -9.70
C ILE A 176 -1.71 13.51 -9.33
N LEU A 177 -0.47 13.24 -9.71
CA LEU A 177 0.65 14.15 -9.42
C LEU A 177 0.52 15.49 -10.14
N LEU A 178 0.05 15.48 -11.40
CA LEU A 178 -0.17 16.70 -12.18
C LEU A 178 -1.29 17.55 -11.57
N ILE A 179 -2.43 16.95 -11.24
CA ILE A 179 -3.55 17.63 -10.58
C ILE A 179 -3.08 18.19 -9.23
N GLY A 180 -2.37 17.39 -8.43
CA GLY A 180 -1.80 17.84 -7.16
C GLY A 180 -0.85 19.02 -7.33
N SER A 181 0.00 19.00 -8.36
CA SER A 181 0.90 20.13 -8.64
C SER A 181 0.17 21.39 -9.08
N ALA A 182 -0.92 21.26 -9.86
CA ALA A 182 -1.73 22.38 -10.31
C ALA A 182 -2.56 23.02 -9.20
N ILE A 183 -2.93 22.25 -8.17
CA ILE A 183 -3.63 22.78 -6.98
C ILE A 183 -2.66 23.53 -6.06
N LEU A 184 -1.40 23.08 -6.00
CA LEU A 184 -0.38 23.65 -5.11
C LEU A 184 0.33 24.88 -5.71
N SER A 185 0.25 25.06 -7.03
CA SER A 185 0.78 26.22 -7.77
C SER A 185 -0.17 27.41 -7.73
#